data_AF-A0A0Q4DTN6-F1
#
_entry.id   AF-A0A0Q4DTN6-F1
#
_cell.length_a   1.000
_cell.length_b   1.000
_cell.length_c   1.000
_cell.angle_alpha   90.00
_cell.angle_beta   90.00
_cell.angle_gamma   90.00
#
_symmetry.space_group_name_H-M   'P 1'
#
loop_
_entity.id
_entity.type
_entity.pdbx_description
1 polymer ?
#
loop_
_entity_poly.entity_id
_entity_poly.type
_entity_poly.pdbx_seq_one_letter_code
_entity_poly.pdbx_strand_id
1 'polypeptide(L)'
;MSPSLRSSLPALIVDVVLVVVFAAIGRATHDGDILGPFGSGLATTAWPFVVALLVGWLVARAWRRPTAVVATGLPVWAITVMLGVVLRAFSGQGIAVAFVIVATLTLALLLLGWRGIARLATRSRRA
;
A
#
# COMPACT_ATOMS: atom_id res chain seq x y z
N MET A 1 8.89 -12.06 23.57
CA MET A 1 8.45 -10.67 23.33
C MET A 1 7.23 -10.70 22.42
N SER A 2 6.03 -10.62 23.01
CA SER A 2 4.80 -10.37 22.25
C SER A 2 4.99 -9.05 21.47
N PRO A 3 4.74 -9.01 20.16
CA PRO A 3 4.71 -7.74 19.44
C PRO A 3 3.64 -6.89 20.12
N SER A 4 3.98 -5.67 20.55
CA SER A 4 2.95 -4.79 21.09
C SER A 4 2.00 -4.47 19.94
N LEU A 5 0.74 -4.89 20.07
CA LEU A 5 -0.34 -4.52 19.14
C LEU A 5 -0.35 -3.01 18.86
N ARG A 6 0.09 -2.22 19.86
CA ARG A 6 0.29 -0.77 19.80
C ARG A 6 1.18 -0.27 18.66
N SER A 7 2.23 -1.00 18.24
CA SER A 7 3.09 -0.54 17.13
C SER A 7 2.61 -1.04 15.76
N SER A 8 1.80 -2.09 15.73
CA SER A 8 1.33 -2.72 14.49
C SER A 8 0.15 -1.97 13.89
N LEU A 9 -0.81 -1.55 14.73
CA LEU A 9 -1.99 -0.84 14.27
C LEU A 9 -1.67 0.49 13.55
N PRO A 10 -0.83 1.39 14.10
CA PRO A 10 -0.46 2.62 13.39
C PRO A 10 0.23 2.36 12.06
N ALA A 11 1.09 1.34 11.99
CA ALA A 11 1.78 0.98 10.74
C ALA A 11 0.81 0.47 9.67
N LEU A 12 -0.17 -0.35 10.06
CA LEU A 12 -1.21 -0.81 9.14
C LEU A 12 -2.07 0.35 8.66
N ILE A 13 -2.45 1.28 9.55
CA ILE A 13 -3.21 2.48 9.18
C ILE A 13 -2.41 3.32 8.17
N VAL A 14 -1.11 3.54 8.40
CA VAL A 14 -0.25 4.27 7.46
C VAL A 14 -0.24 3.57 6.10
N ASP A 15 -0.04 2.25 6.04
CA ASP A 15 -0.06 1.52 4.76
C ASP A 15 -1.41 1.65 4.03
N VAL A 16 -2.53 1.49 4.75
CA VAL A 16 -3.87 1.61 4.17
C VAL A 16 -4.11 3.02 3.63
N VAL A 17 -3.78 4.05 4.42
CA VAL A 17 -3.89 5.45 3.98
C VAL A 17 -3.05 5.70 2.73
N LEU A 18 -1.82 5.21 2.70
CA LEU A 18 -0.94 5.37 1.54
C LEU A 18 -1.45 4.67 0.28
N VAL A 19 -2.06 3.48 0.41
CA VAL A 19 -2.72 2.80 -0.71
C VAL A 19 -3.95 3.56 -1.19
N VAL A 20 -4.75 4.11 -0.28
CA VAL A 20 -5.91 4.94 -0.64
C VAL A 20 -5.48 6.25 -1.32
N VAL A 21 -4.40 6.88 -0.83
CA VAL A 21 -3.80 8.07 -1.47
C VAL A 21 -3.30 7.74 -2.87
N PHE A 22 -2.63 6.61 -3.07
CA PHE A 22 -2.25 6.13 -4.40
C PHE A 22 -3.46 6.04 -5.34
N ALA A 23 -4.56 5.42 -4.90
CA ALA A 23 -5.78 5.30 -5.69
C ALA A 23 -6.43 6.68 -5.99
N ALA A 24 -6.47 7.56 -4.99
CA ALA A 24 -7.03 8.90 -5.14
C ALA A 24 -6.22 9.76 -6.13
N ILE A 25 -4.89 9.75 -6.03
CA ILE A 25 -4.00 10.45 -6.98
C ILE A 25 -4.20 9.89 -8.38
N GLY A 26 -4.17 8.56 -8.53
CA GLY A 26 -4.36 7.91 -9.83
C GLY A 26 -5.66 8.32 -10.52
N ARG A 27 -6.78 8.35 -9.77
CA ARG A 27 -8.07 8.81 -10.28
C ARG A 27 -8.07 10.30 -10.61
N ALA A 28 -7.57 11.15 -9.72
CA ALA A 28 -7.49 12.59 -9.96
C ALA A 28 -6.70 12.92 -11.23
N THR A 29 -5.63 12.17 -11.50
CA THR A 29 -4.79 12.36 -12.69
C THR A 29 -5.43 11.84 -13.98
N HIS A 30 -6.09 10.68 -13.96
CA HIS A 30 -6.63 10.05 -15.17
C HIS A 30 -8.08 10.43 -15.49
N ASP A 31 -8.93 10.55 -14.48
CA ASP A 31 -10.37 10.76 -14.65
C ASP A 31 -10.77 12.21 -14.32
N GLY A 32 -9.86 13.02 -13.76
CA GLY A 32 -10.15 14.38 -13.26
C GLY A 32 -11.09 14.41 -12.04
N ASP A 33 -11.55 13.25 -11.57
CA ASP A 33 -12.49 13.11 -10.46
C ASP A 33 -12.15 11.90 -9.58
N ILE A 34 -11.97 12.16 -8.29
CA ILE A 34 -11.64 11.18 -7.26
C ILE A 34 -12.85 10.28 -6.97
N LEU A 35 -14.06 10.86 -6.88
CA LEU A 35 -15.23 10.15 -6.39
C LEU A 35 -15.96 9.38 -7.49
N GLY A 36 -15.85 9.82 -8.74
CA GLY A 36 -16.46 9.15 -9.89
C GLY A 36 -17.99 9.06 -9.80
N PRO A 37 -18.62 8.28 -10.69
CA PRO A 37 -20.06 8.06 -10.68
C PRO A 37 -20.54 7.50 -9.34
N PHE A 38 -21.62 8.08 -8.81
CA PHE A 38 -22.25 7.68 -7.54
C PHE A 38 -21.33 7.74 -6.31
N GLY A 39 -20.20 8.44 -6.37
CA GLY A 39 -19.27 8.57 -5.25
C GLY A 39 -18.42 7.32 -4.95
N SER A 40 -18.45 6.34 -5.85
CA SER A 40 -17.88 4.99 -5.63
C SER A 40 -16.53 4.76 -6.30
N GLY A 41 -16.06 5.68 -7.14
CA GLY A 41 -14.86 5.55 -7.97
C GLY A 41 -13.60 5.30 -7.17
N LEU A 42 -13.38 6.05 -6.08
CA LEU A 42 -12.24 5.85 -5.19
C LEU A 42 -12.28 4.46 -4.57
N ALA A 43 -13.43 4.04 -4.03
CA ALA A 43 -13.58 2.71 -3.43
C ALA A 43 -13.35 1.60 -4.46
N THR A 44 -13.90 1.77 -5.67
CA THR A 44 -13.74 0.84 -6.81
C THR A 44 -12.27 0.68 -7.20
N THR A 45 -11.49 1.76 -7.17
CA THR A 45 -10.06 1.74 -7.55
C THR A 45 -9.18 1.24 -6.39
N ALA A 46 -9.50 1.59 -5.15
CA ALA A 46 -8.67 1.28 -3.99
C ALA A 46 -8.81 -0.16 -3.49
N TRP A 47 -10.02 -0.74 -3.53
CA TRP A 47 -10.29 -2.02 -2.88
C TRP A 47 -9.37 -3.18 -3.33
N PRO A 48 -9.00 -3.34 -4.62
CA PRO A 48 -8.13 -4.45 -5.03
C PRO A 48 -6.77 -4.37 -4.33
N PHE A 49 -6.22 -3.16 -4.21
CA PHE A 49 -4.94 -2.90 -3.58
C PHE A 49 -5.01 -2.96 -2.06
N VAL A 50 -6.11 -2.52 -1.45
CA VAL A 50 -6.31 -2.65 0.00
C VAL A 50 -6.42 -4.13 0.39
N VAL A 51 -7.19 -4.92 -0.36
CA VAL A 51 -7.26 -6.38 -0.13
C VAL A 51 -5.88 -7.02 -0.29
N ALA A 52 -5.16 -6.67 -1.37
CA ALA A 52 -3.81 -7.17 -1.60
C ALA A 52 -2.82 -6.77 -0.50
N LEU A 53 -2.92 -5.55 0.03
CA LEU A 53 -2.13 -5.06 1.15
C LEU A 53 -2.37 -5.90 2.41
N LEU A 54 -3.65 -6.18 2.73
CA LEU A 54 -3.99 -7.00 3.90
C LEU A 54 -3.44 -8.43 3.76
N VAL A 55 -3.54 -9.02 2.57
CA VAL A 55 -2.90 -10.31 2.26
C VAL A 55 -1.39 -10.23 2.43
N GLY A 56 -0.76 -9.17 1.93
CA GLY A 56 0.68 -8.92 2.10
C GLY A 56 1.09 -8.85 3.57
N TRP A 57 0.29 -8.18 4.40
CA TRP A 57 0.49 -8.11 5.85
C TRP A 57 0.45 -9.49 6.52
N LEU A 58 -0.53 -10.31 6.14
CA LEU A 58 -0.70 -11.68 6.63
C LEU A 58 0.50 -12.56 6.24
N VAL A 59 0.85 -12.58 4.96
CA VAL A 59 1.96 -13.40 4.43
C VAL A 59 3.30 -12.99 5.04
N ALA A 60 3.57 -11.68 5.13
CA ALA A 60 4.81 -11.16 5.72
C ALA A 60 4.85 -11.29 7.26
N ARG A 61 3.71 -11.62 7.90
CA ARG A 61 3.52 -11.51 9.35
C ARG A 61 3.96 -10.15 9.87
N ALA A 62 3.53 -9.10 9.17
CA ALA A 62 4.02 -7.73 9.30
C ALA A 62 3.93 -7.19 10.74
N TRP A 63 2.97 -7.65 11.54
CA TRP A 63 2.83 -7.31 12.96
C TRP A 63 4.06 -7.68 13.82
N ARG A 64 4.92 -8.59 13.36
CA ARG A 64 6.16 -8.94 14.08
C ARG A 64 7.22 -7.86 13.97
N ARG A 65 7.30 -7.17 12.83
CA ARG A 65 8.33 -6.15 12.51
C ARG A 65 7.76 -5.10 11.54
N PRO A 66 6.75 -4.31 11.96
CA PRO A 66 5.94 -3.51 11.03
C PRO A 66 6.74 -2.46 10.24
N THR A 67 7.81 -1.91 10.84
CA THR A 67 8.66 -0.87 10.26
C THR A 67 9.88 -1.41 9.50
N ALA A 68 10.07 -2.74 9.42
CA ALA A 68 11.22 -3.32 8.73
C ALA A 68 11.07 -3.21 7.20
N VAL A 69 11.98 -2.49 6.55
CA VAL A 69 11.95 -2.29 5.08
C VAL A 69 12.07 -3.62 4.32
N VAL A 70 13.06 -4.45 4.65
CA VAL A 70 13.34 -5.69 3.90
C VAL A 70 12.39 -6.82 4.31
N ALA A 71 12.27 -7.11 5.60
CA ALA A 71 11.51 -8.26 6.08
C ALA A 71 9.98 -8.09 5.99
N THR A 72 9.49 -6.85 5.93
CA THR A 72 8.05 -6.55 5.90
C THR A 72 7.70 -5.72 4.67
N GLY A 73 8.41 -4.62 4.44
CA GLY A 73 8.13 -3.70 3.33
C GLY A 73 8.17 -4.38 1.97
N LEU A 74 9.26 -5.08 1.63
CA LEU A 74 9.42 -5.72 0.32
C LEU A 74 8.33 -6.78 0.02
N PRO A 75 8.04 -7.76 0.90
CA PRO A 75 6.95 -8.70 0.66
C PRO A 75 5.58 -8.02 0.58
N VAL A 76 5.28 -7.08 1.49
CA VAL A 76 4.00 -6.36 1.49
C VAL A 76 3.81 -5.59 0.19
N TRP A 77 4.83 -4.85 -0.25
CA TRP A 77 4.81 -4.12 -1.52
C TRP A 77 4.61 -5.06 -2.71
N ALA A 78 5.43 -6.10 -2.83
CA ALA A 78 5.35 -7.03 -3.96
C ALA A 78 3.97 -7.70 -4.06
N ILE A 79 3.43 -8.16 -2.94
CA ILE A 79 2.08 -8.77 -2.90
C ILE A 79 1.00 -7.73 -3.22
N THR A 80 1.11 -6.51 -2.67
CA THR A 80 0.14 -5.43 -2.93
C THR A 80 0.05 -5.10 -4.42
N VAL A 81 1.20 -4.98 -5.10
CA VAL A 81 1.26 -4.71 -6.54
C VAL A 81 0.70 -5.90 -7.32
N MET A 82 1.23 -7.10 -7.09
CA MET A 82 0.89 -8.28 -7.89
C MET A 82 -0.59 -8.65 -7.74
N LEU A 83 -1.05 -8.84 -6.51
CA LEU A 83 -2.43 -9.22 -6.26
C LEU A 83 -3.40 -8.07 -6.52
N GLY A 84 -2.99 -6.81 -6.28
CA GLY A 84 -3.81 -5.64 -6.59
C GLY A 84 -4.09 -5.52 -8.09
N VAL A 85 -3.07 -5.68 -8.95
CA VAL A 85 -3.24 -5.69 -10.41
C VAL A 85 -4.11 -6.86 -10.86
N VAL A 86 -3.91 -8.06 -10.30
CA VAL A 86 -4.70 -9.25 -10.63
C VAL A 86 -6.18 -9.07 -10.26
N LEU A 87 -6.47 -8.66 -9.03
CA LEU A 87 -7.84 -8.40 -8.57
C LEU A 87 -8.50 -7.29 -9.39
N ARG A 88 -7.76 -6.23 -9.67
CA ARG A 88 -8.21 -5.13 -10.54
C ARG A 88 -8.61 -5.63 -11.93
N ALA A 89 -7.82 -6.52 -12.52
CA ALA A 89 -8.09 -7.11 -13.83
C ALA A 89 -9.37 -7.96 -13.82
N PHE A 90 -9.52 -8.84 -12.81
CA PHE A 90 -10.74 -9.64 -12.63
C PHE A 90 -12.00 -8.79 -12.38
N SER A 91 -11.81 -7.57 -11.91
CA SER A 91 -12.89 -6.59 -11.69
C SER A 91 -13.25 -5.79 -12.94
N GLY A 92 -12.68 -6.12 -14.10
CA GLY A 92 -12.96 -5.45 -15.37
C GLY A 92 -12.27 -4.09 -15.56
N GLN A 93 -11.36 -3.68 -14.67
CA GLN A 93 -10.66 -2.39 -14.77
C GLN A 93 -9.44 -2.42 -15.73
N GLY A 94 -9.13 -3.59 -16.31
CA GLY A 94 -8.05 -3.80 -17.28
C GLY A 94 -6.64 -3.89 -16.68
N ILE A 95 -5.64 -4.05 -17.55
CA ILE A 95 -4.20 -4.03 -17.20
C ILE A 95 -3.46 -3.20 -18.26
N ALA A 96 -3.20 -1.93 -17.96
CA ALA A 96 -2.33 -1.11 -18.79
C ALA A 96 -0.87 -1.26 -18.32
N VAL A 97 0.07 -1.47 -19.24
CA VAL A 97 1.50 -1.61 -18.89
C VAL A 97 2.02 -0.39 -18.13
N ALA A 98 1.66 0.82 -18.60
CA ALA A 98 2.00 2.07 -17.93
C ALA A 98 1.45 2.12 -16.49
N PHE A 99 0.21 1.67 -16.29
CA PHE A 99 -0.38 1.57 -14.96
C PHE A 99 0.43 0.63 -14.05
N VAL A 100 0.81 -0.56 -14.54
CA VAL A 100 1.61 -1.51 -13.75
C VAL A 100 2.93 -0.88 -13.32
N ILE A 101 3.64 -0.20 -14.21
CA ILE A 101 4.92 0.46 -13.91
C ILE A 101 4.71 1.56 -12.86
N VAL A 102 3.79 2.50 -13.09
CA VAL A 102 3.53 3.62 -12.19
C VAL A 102 3.02 3.13 -10.83
N ALA A 103 2.11 2.15 -10.80
CA ALA A 103 1.62 1.56 -9.56
C ALA A 103 2.75 0.88 -8.78
N THR A 104 3.60 0.12 -9.47
CA THR A 104 4.75 -0.55 -8.85
C THR A 104 5.70 0.45 -8.19
N LEU A 105 6.09 1.50 -8.92
CA LEU A 105 7.02 2.52 -8.43
C LEU A 105 6.41 3.39 -7.33
N THR A 106 5.15 3.80 -7.48
CA THR A 106 4.45 4.64 -6.50
C THR A 106 4.23 3.87 -5.21
N LEU A 107 3.73 2.63 -5.29
CA LEU A 107 3.56 1.80 -4.10
C LEU A 107 4.90 1.44 -3.45
N ALA A 108 5.99 1.27 -4.23
CA ALA A 108 7.32 1.09 -3.67
C ALA A 108 7.74 2.33 -2.87
N LEU A 109 7.63 3.51 -3.47
CA LEU A 109 7.97 4.78 -2.84
C LEU A 109 7.18 4.98 -1.55
N LEU A 110 5.87 4.77 -1.59
CA LEU A 110 5.01 4.98 -0.43
C LEU A 110 5.31 3.93 0.66
N LEU A 111 5.13 2.65 0.37
CA LEU A 111 5.19 1.57 1.37
C LEU A 111 6.61 1.31 1.92
N LEU A 112 7.63 1.43 1.07
CA LEU A 112 9.03 1.27 1.51
C LEU A 112 9.59 2.57 2.07
N GLY A 113 9.23 3.71 1.48
CA GLY A 113 9.75 5.03 1.86
C GLY A 113 9.40 5.41 3.29
N TRP A 114 8.14 5.27 3.71
CA TRP A 114 7.77 5.63 5.09
C TRP A 114 8.48 4.74 6.13
N ARG A 115 8.71 3.46 5.80
CA ARG A 115 9.50 2.54 6.64
C ARG A 115 10.96 2.96 6.72
N GLY A 116 11.53 3.42 5.60
CA GLY A 116 12.86 4.02 5.55
C GLY A 116 12.96 5.25 6.47
N ILE A 117 12.00 6.16 6.38
CA ILE A 117 11.91 7.36 7.24
C ILE A 117 11.78 6.97 8.72
N ALA A 118 10.91 6.01 9.06
CA ALA A 118 10.75 5.52 10.44
C ALA A 118 12.06 4.92 10.99
N ARG A 119 12.82 4.19 10.17
CA ARG A 119 14.14 3.66 10.54
C ARG A 119 15.16 4.76 10.78
N LEU A 120 15.17 5.82 9.96
CA LEU A 120 16.04 6.98 10.13
C LEU A 120 15.69 7.75 11.40
N ALA A 121 14.40 8.03 11.63
CA ALA A 121 13.92 8.73 12.82
C ALA A 121 14.23 8.00 14.13
N THR A 122 14.12 6.66 14.14
CA THR A 122 14.46 5.84 15.32
C THR A 122 15.96 5.75 15.59
N ARG A 123 16.80 5.84 14.56
CA ARG A 123 18.27 5.97 14.73
C ARG A 123 18.65 7.33 15.31
N SER A 124 18.06 8.42 14.80
CA SER A 124 18.35 9.77 15.28
C SER A 124 17.96 10.00 16.73
N ARG A 125 16.90 9.33 17.24
CA ARG A 125 16.50 9.39 18.65
C ARG A 125 17.39 8.60 19.61
N ARG A 126 18.28 7.75 19.09
CA ARG A 126 19.19 6.92 19.88
C ARG A 126 20.63 7.43 19.89
N ALA A 127 20.94 8.39 19.03
CA ALA A 127 22.20 9.13 19.00
C ALA A 127 22.07 10.36 19.90
#